data_AF-A0A5J4TW98-F1
#
_entry.id   AF-A0A5J4TW98-F1
#
_cell.length_a   1.000
_cell.length_b   1.000
_cell.length_c   1.000
_cell.angle_alpha   90.00
_cell.angle_beta   90.00
_cell.angle_gamma   90.00
#
_symmetry.space_group_name_H-M   'P 1'
#
loop_
_entity.id
_entity.type
_entity.pdbx_description
1 polymer ?
#
loop_
_entity_poly.entity_id
_entity_poly.type
_entity_poly.pdbx_seq_one_letter_code
_entity_poly.pdbx_strand_id
1 'polypeptide(L)'
;MFNKKLKRPAQLKDDLLWELLSKMLTFDRNDRISASDALKLPFFTGPQALAEITPEIRSIASATQTAIQRGDKSVSIYDTNINFIFPVSSVKSIIGVDPDSDRTQINSQTPSDPVQQQIPIPSES
;
A
#
# COMPACT_ATOMS: atom_id res chain seq x y z
N MET A 1 17.30 36.90 -11.99
CA MET A 1 16.94 35.90 -10.96
C MET A 1 15.41 35.83 -10.89
N PHE A 2 14.79 34.75 -11.38
CA PHE A 2 13.33 34.57 -11.32
C PHE A 2 12.98 33.87 -9.99
N ASN A 3 12.74 34.63 -8.92
CA ASN A 3 12.26 34.08 -7.65
C ASN A 3 10.76 33.81 -7.74
N LYS A 4 10.36 32.78 -8.50
CA LYS A 4 8.97 32.29 -8.48
C LYS A 4 8.78 31.52 -7.17
N LYS A 5 7.82 31.97 -6.35
CA LYS A 5 7.39 31.27 -5.14
C LYS A 5 6.09 30.53 -5.43
N LEU A 6 6.00 29.29 -4.97
CA LEU A 6 4.75 28.54 -5.03
C LEU A 6 3.76 29.20 -4.06
N LYS A 7 2.57 29.55 -4.55
CA LYS A 7 1.50 30.11 -3.72
C LYS A 7 0.61 28.98 -3.23
N ARG A 8 0.40 28.91 -1.92
CA ARG A 8 -0.51 27.93 -1.31
C ARG A 8 -1.96 28.23 -1.73
N PRO A 9 -2.67 27.28 -2.34
CA PRO A 9 -4.10 27.44 -2.59
C PRO A 9 -4.88 27.49 -1.27
N ALA A 10 -5.88 28.38 -1.17
CA ALA A 10 -6.67 28.55 0.06
C ALA A 10 -7.46 27.30 0.47
N GLN A 11 -7.74 26.40 -0.49
CA GLN A 11 -8.43 25.12 -0.29
C GLN A 11 -7.55 24.08 0.42
N LEU A 12 -6.22 24.20 0.33
CA LEU A 12 -5.30 23.25 0.94
C LEU A 12 -5.04 23.63 2.41
N LYS A 13 -5.80 23.03 3.33
CA LYS A 13 -5.69 23.30 4.77
C LYS A 13 -4.66 22.45 5.50
N ASP A 14 -4.31 21.30 4.95
CA ASP A 14 -3.32 20.40 5.52
C ASP A 14 -1.90 21.00 5.36
N ASP A 15 -1.26 21.26 6.49
CA ASP A 15 0.08 21.84 6.55
C ASP A 15 1.18 20.83 6.21
N LEU A 16 1.01 19.56 6.57
CA LEU A 16 1.98 18.50 6.28
C LEU A 16 1.99 18.19 4.77
N LEU A 17 0.81 18.13 4.16
CA LEU A 17 0.67 17.97 2.72
C LEU A 17 1.24 19.19 1.99
N TRP A 18 0.97 20.41 2.48
CA TRP A 18 1.55 21.61 1.89
C TRP A 18 3.07 21.62 1.98
N GLU A 19 3.64 21.23 3.12
CA GLU A 19 5.10 21.14 3.29
C GLU A 19 5.71 20.21 2.23
N LEU A 20 5.17 19.00 2.08
CA LEU A 20 5.61 18.04 1.08
C LEU A 20 5.54 18.63 -0.33
N LEU A 21 4.38 19.16 -0.73
CA LEU A 21 4.16 19.71 -2.07
C LEU A 21 5.09 20.89 -2.35
N SER A 22 5.30 21.77 -1.37
CA SER A 22 6.17 22.94 -1.51
C SER A 22 7.63 22.56 -1.79
N LYS A 23 8.12 21.47 -1.20
CA LYS A 23 9.48 20.94 -1.37
C LYS A 23 9.64 20.13 -2.66
N MET A 24 8.60 19.41 -3.09
CA MET A 24 8.60 18.64 -4.34
C MET A 24 8.47 19.54 -5.58
N LEU A 25 7.69 20.61 -5.49
CA LEU A 25 7.37 21.53 -6.58
C LEU A 25 8.27 22.77 -6.58
N THR A 26 9.43 22.71 -5.92
CA THR A 26 10.45 23.77 -6.00
C THR A 26 10.88 24.00 -7.45
N PHE A 27 10.91 25.26 -7.87
CA PHE A 27 11.22 25.66 -9.24
C PHE A 27 12.67 25.37 -9.61
N ASP A 28 13.61 25.69 -8.72
CA ASP A 28 15.01 25.28 -8.91
C ASP A 28 15.11 23.77 -8.66
N ARG A 29 15.69 23.06 -9.63
CA ARG A 29 15.91 21.61 -9.53
C ARG A 29 16.92 21.25 -8.46
N ASN A 30 17.88 22.14 -8.18
CA ASN A 30 18.95 21.90 -7.21
C ASN A 30 18.43 22.02 -5.77
N ASP A 31 17.36 22.81 -5.57
CA ASP A 31 16.68 22.98 -4.29
C ASP A 31 15.50 22.01 -4.10
N ARG A 32 15.21 21.17 -5.11
CA ARG A 32 14.11 20.20 -5.04
C ARG A 32 14.50 19.05 -4.12
N ILE A 33 13.58 18.68 -3.22
CA ILE A 33 13.81 17.57 -2.31
C ILE A 33 14.01 16.24 -3.06
N SER A 34 14.93 15.42 -2.56
CA SER A 34 15.13 14.05 -3.04
C SER A 34 13.97 13.15 -2.60
N ALA A 35 13.73 12.04 -3.31
CA ALA A 35 12.72 11.06 -2.88
C ALA A 35 13.05 10.50 -1.48
N SER A 36 14.33 10.19 -1.22
CA SER A 36 14.79 9.68 0.06
C SER A 36 14.58 10.64 1.23
N ASP A 37 14.68 11.95 0.99
CA ASP A 37 14.43 12.95 2.04
C ASP A 37 12.94 13.26 2.17
N ALA A 38 12.18 13.22 1.07
CA ALA A 38 10.73 13.40 1.11
C ALA A 38 10.07 12.33 1.99
N LEU A 39 10.50 11.07 1.89
CA LEU A 39 10.01 9.96 2.71
C LEU A 39 10.26 10.13 4.22
N LYS A 40 11.14 11.05 4.62
CA LYS A 40 11.39 11.36 6.05
C LYS A 40 10.44 12.42 6.59
N LEU A 41 9.71 13.14 5.73
CA LEU A 41 8.82 14.22 6.15
C LEU A 41 7.66 13.68 7.01
N PRO A 42 7.11 14.50 7.94
CA PRO A 42 6.03 14.07 8.82
C PRO A 42 4.76 13.64 8.10
N PHE A 43 4.57 14.06 6.84
CA PHE A 43 3.49 13.55 5.99
C PHE A 43 3.53 12.01 5.85
N PHE A 44 4.72 11.40 5.80
CA PHE A 44 4.90 9.94 5.68
C PHE A 44 5.24 9.25 7.00
N THR A 45 5.77 9.98 7.99
CA THR A 45 6.27 9.40 9.25
C THR A 45 5.50 9.83 10.49
N GLY A 46 4.60 10.80 10.36
CA GLY A 46 3.85 11.39 11.45
C GLY A 46 2.68 10.53 11.94
N PRO A 47 2.01 10.95 13.03
CA PRO A 47 0.93 10.19 13.64
C PRO A 47 -0.24 9.88 12.69
N GLN A 48 -0.55 10.79 11.76
CA GLN A 48 -1.59 10.59 10.76
C GLN A 48 -1.27 9.42 9.82
N ALA A 49 -0.04 9.38 9.28
CA ALA A 49 0.40 8.27 8.44
C ALA A 49 0.42 6.94 9.22
N LEU A 50 0.84 6.96 10.48
CA LEU A 50 0.81 5.78 11.33
C LEU A 50 -0.62 5.29 11.62
N ALA A 51 -1.59 6.20 11.68
CA ALA A 51 -3.01 5.88 11.88
C ALA A 51 -3.64 5.24 10.63
N GLU A 52 -3.09 5.46 9.43
CA GLU A 52 -3.51 4.79 8.19
C GLU A 52 -3.12 3.31 8.16
N ILE A 53 -2.21 2.87 9.04
CA ILE A 53 -1.89 1.45 9.23
C ILE A 53 -3.00 0.76 10.01
N THR A 54 -4.02 0.30 9.29
CA THR A 54 -5.21 -0.35 9.84
C THR A 54 -4.92 -1.74 10.45
N PRO A 55 -5.83 -2.27 11.29
CA PRO A 55 -5.74 -3.65 11.77
C PRO A 55 -5.72 -4.70 10.64
N GLU A 56 -6.42 -4.44 9.53
CA GLU A 56 -6.44 -5.31 8.36
C GLU A 56 -5.03 -5.48 7.76
N ILE A 57 -4.31 -4.37 7.56
CA ILE A 57 -2.92 -4.38 7.08
C ILE A 57 -2.04 -5.25 7.98
N ARG A 58 -2.18 -5.10 9.31
CA ARG A 58 -1.41 -5.90 10.28
C ARG A 58 -1.75 -7.39 10.22
N SER A 59 -3.04 -7.71 10.07
CA SER A 59 -3.49 -9.09 9.93
C SER A 59 -2.95 -9.74 8.66
N ILE A 60 -2.96 -9.01 7.53
CA ILE A 60 -2.41 -9.48 6.25
C ILE A 60 -0.91 -9.77 6.43
N ALA A 61 -0.14 -8.81 6.96
CA ALA A 61 1.29 -9.00 7.21
C ALA A 61 1.59 -10.25 8.07
N SER A 62 0.83 -10.45 9.14
CA SER A 62 0.97 -11.60 10.04
C SER A 62 0.61 -12.91 9.36
N ALA A 63 -0.45 -12.92 8.54
CA ALA A 63 -0.87 -14.11 7.79
C ALA A 63 0.18 -14.49 6.75
N THR A 64 0.69 -13.52 5.98
CA THR A 64 1.79 -13.72 5.02
C THR A 64 3.03 -14.27 5.70
N GLN A 65 3.43 -13.68 6.84
CA GLN A 65 4.60 -14.14 7.58
C GLN A 65 4.45 -15.61 8.03
N THR A 66 3.25 -16.00 8.43
CA THR A 66 2.93 -17.39 8.80
C THR A 66 2.96 -18.32 7.58
N ALA A 67 2.46 -17.87 6.43
CA ALA A 67 2.51 -18.64 5.18
C ALA A 67 3.96 -18.92 4.73
N ILE A 68 4.83 -17.90 4.76
CA ILE A 68 6.26 -18.06 4.46
C ILE A 68 6.91 -19.07 5.40
N GLN A 69 6.62 -19.01 6.70
CA GLN A 69 7.14 -19.98 7.68
C GLN A 69 6.68 -21.42 7.42
N ARG A 70 5.52 -21.60 6.78
CA ARG A 70 4.99 -22.90 6.35
C ARG A 70 5.53 -23.35 4.99
N GLY A 71 6.45 -22.59 4.38
CA GLY A 71 7.07 -22.92 3.10
C GLY A 71 6.35 -22.38 1.87
N ASP A 72 5.39 -21.47 2.03
CA ASP A 72 4.75 -20.78 0.91
C ASP A 72 5.77 -19.89 0.17
N LYS A 73 5.90 -20.12 -1.14
CA LYS A 73 6.81 -19.38 -2.04
C LYS A 73 6.06 -18.44 -2.98
N SER A 74 4.73 -18.38 -2.90
CA SER A 74 3.89 -17.52 -3.73
C SER A 74 3.85 -16.07 -3.25
N VAL A 75 4.28 -15.83 -2.01
CA VAL A 75 4.36 -14.51 -1.37
C VAL A 75 5.81 -14.11 -1.12
N SER A 76 6.07 -12.80 -1.10
CA SER A 76 7.40 -12.24 -0.92
C SER A 76 7.63 -11.68 0.49
N ILE A 77 8.89 -11.37 0.80
CA ILE A 77 9.24 -10.66 2.05
C ILE A 77 8.64 -9.24 2.11
N TYR A 78 8.20 -8.67 0.99
CA TYR A 78 7.56 -7.36 0.98
C TYR A 78 6.12 -7.44 1.48
N ASP A 79 5.45 -8.59 1.30
CA ASP A 79 4.08 -8.85 1.74
C ASP A 79 3.96 -9.04 3.26
N THR A 80 5.09 -9.09 3.99
CA THR A 80 5.12 -9.11 5.46
C THR A 80 5.32 -7.73 6.07
N ASN A 81 5.64 -6.72 5.25
CA ASN A 81 5.88 -5.36 5.73
C ASN A 81 4.59 -4.53 5.66
N ILE A 82 4.09 -4.12 6.82
CA ILE A 82 2.89 -3.30 6.97
C ILE A 82 2.93 -1.99 6.16
N ASN A 83 4.12 -1.45 5.87
CA ASN A 83 4.26 -0.21 5.08
C ASN A 83 4.11 -0.42 3.57
N PHE A 84 4.09 -1.67 3.11
CA PHE A 84 3.99 -2.04 1.69
C PHE A 84 2.64 -2.70 1.35
N ILE A 85 1.77 -2.90 2.33
CA ILE A 85 0.48 -3.55 2.14
C ILE A 85 -0.59 -2.49 1.88
N PHE A 86 -1.32 -2.66 0.79
CA PHE A 86 -2.50 -1.87 0.47
C PHE A 86 -3.73 -2.77 0.38
N PRO A 87 -4.67 -2.70 1.34
CA PRO A 87 -5.83 -3.59 1.37
C PRO A 87 -6.74 -3.42 0.16
N VAL A 88 -7.27 -4.54 -0.33
CA VAL A 88 -8.22 -4.56 -1.45
C VAL A 88 -9.52 -3.80 -1.11
N SER A 89 -9.94 -3.86 0.16
CA SER A 89 -11.06 -3.09 0.70
C SER A 89 -10.89 -1.56 0.46
N SER A 90 -9.66 -1.06 0.61
CA SER A 90 -9.29 0.33 0.33
C SER A 90 -9.35 0.64 -1.17
N VAL A 91 -8.92 -0.28 -2.04
CA VAL A 91 -8.96 -0.12 -3.50
C VAL A 91 -10.39 0.12 -3.98
N LYS A 92 -11.34 -0.70 -3.54
CA LYS A 92 -12.75 -0.61 -3.94
C LYS A 92 -13.34 0.77 -3.68
N SER A 93 -12.99 1.39 -2.55
CA SER A 93 -13.45 2.72 -2.18
C SER A 93 -12.91 3.83 -3.10
N ILE A 94 -11.75 3.60 -3.71
CA ILE A 94 -11.08 4.57 -4.60
C ILE A 94 -11.58 4.44 -6.04
N ILE A 95 -11.67 3.21 -6.56
CA ILE A 95 -11.98 2.97 -7.97
C ILE A 95 -13.46 2.74 -8.25
N GLY A 96 -14.28 2.50 -7.22
CA GLY A 96 -15.73 2.32 -7.35
C GLY A 96 -16.17 0.98 -7.97
N VAL A 97 -15.22 0.09 -8.28
CA VAL A 97 -15.44 -1.24 -8.82
C VAL A 97 -14.77 -2.26 -7.89
N ASP A 98 -15.36 -3.45 -7.79
CA ASP A 98 -14.78 -4.52 -6.99
C ASP A 98 -13.63 -5.18 -7.76
N PRO A 99 -12.37 -5.03 -7.31
CA PRO A 99 -11.18 -5.48 -8.05
C PRO A 99 -11.06 -7.00 -8.15
N ASP A 100 -11.82 -7.78 -7.37
CA ASP A 100 -11.85 -9.24 -7.43
C ASP A 100 -13.08 -9.79 -8.20
N SER A 101 -13.85 -8.91 -8.87
CA SER A 101 -15.03 -9.30 -9.68
C SER A 101 -14.69 -10.33 -10.76
N ASP A 102 -13.48 -10.27 -11.31
CA ASP A 102 -13.06 -11.18 -12.37
C ASP A 102 -12.67 -12.55 -11.77
N ARG A 103 -12.08 -12.58 -10.57
CA ARG A 103 -11.72 -13.84 -9.88
C ARG A 103 -12.95 -14.67 -9.50
N THR A 104 -14.03 -14.00 -9.09
CA THR A 104 -15.29 -14.67 -8.76
C THR A 104 -15.97 -15.29 -9.98
N GLN A 105 -15.83 -14.66 -11.16
CA GLN A 105 -16.33 -15.23 -12.42
C GLN A 105 -15.50 -16.45 -12.88
N ILE A 106 -14.18 -16.41 -12.72
CA ILE A 106 -13.31 -17.55 -13.08
C ILE A 106 -13.64 -18.77 -12.21
N ASN A 107 -13.78 -18.59 -10.90
CA ASN A 107 -14.10 -19.70 -9.97
C ASN A 107 -15.50 -20.29 -10.18
N SER A 108 -16.44 -19.55 -10.78
CA SER A 108 -17.81 -20.03 -11.05
C SER A 108 -17.96 -20.73 -12.41
N GLN A 109 -16.97 -20.63 -13.29
CA GLN A 109 -16.96 -21.28 -14.61
C GLN A 109 -16.14 -22.57 -14.67
N THR A 110 -15.24 -22.81 -13.71
CA THR A 110 -14.63 -24.13 -13.51
C THR A 110 -15.65 -25.07 -12.85
N PRO A 111 -15.89 -26.29 -13.38
CA PRO A 111 -16.54 -27.35 -12.61
C PRO A 111 -15.81 -27.47 -11.26
N SER A 112 -16.57 -27.73 -10.20
CA SER A 112 -16.04 -27.99 -8.87
C SER A 112 -15.06 -29.17 -8.90
N ASP A 113 -13.81 -28.88 -9.24
CA ASP A 113 -12.69 -29.76 -8.93
C ASP A 113 -12.58 -29.78 -7.42
N PRO A 114 -12.49 -30.96 -6.78
CA PRO A 114 -12.48 -31.09 -5.32
C PRO A 114 -11.21 -30.53 -4.65
N VAL A 115 -10.40 -29.74 -5.35
CA VAL A 115 -9.10 -29.24 -4.89
C VAL A 115 -9.24 -27.98 -4.00
N GLN A 116 -10.42 -27.37 -3.90
CA GLN A 116 -10.64 -26.22 -3.01
C GLN A 116 -11.16 -26.57 -1.60
N GLN A 117 -11.34 -27.87 -1.30
CA GLN A 117 -11.56 -28.31 0.08
C GLN A 117 -10.35 -29.12 0.53
N GLN A 118 -9.69 -28.61 1.57
CA GLN A 118 -8.47 -29.14 2.18
C GLN A 118 -7.19 -28.84 1.37
N ILE A 119 -6.31 -28.00 1.91
CA ILE A 119 -4.87 -28.15 1.67
C ILE A 119 -4.34 -29.01 2.83
N PRO A 120 -4.34 -30.36 2.75
CA PRO A 120 -3.37 -31.13 3.49
C PRO A 120 -2.07 -31.05 2.70
N ILE A 121 -1.07 -30.41 3.30
CA ILE A 121 0.31 -30.44 2.78
C ILE A 121 0.80 -31.88 2.97
N PRO A 122 1.17 -32.62 1.91
CA PRO A 122 1.71 -33.96 2.06
C PRO A 122 3.11 -33.86 2.68
N SER A 123 3.33 -34.60 3.76
CA SER A 123 4.67 -34.93 4.24
C SER A 123 5.26 -35.96 3.26
N GLU A 124 6.24 -35.56 2.46
CA GLU A 124 7.13 -36.51 1.80
C GLU A 124 8.45 -36.63 2.57
N SER A 125 8.94 -37.86 2.60
CA SER A 125 9.81 -38.51 3.61
C SER A 125 11.26 -38.03 3.64
#